data_AF-A0A151M636-F1
#
_entry.id   AF-A0A151M636-F1
#
_cell.length_a   1.000
_cell.length_b   1.000
_cell.length_c   1.000
_cell.angle_alpha   90.00
_cell.angle_beta   90.00
_cell.angle_gamma   90.00
#
_symmetry.space_group_name_H-M   'P 1'
#
loop_
_entity.id
_entity.type
_entity.pdbx_description
1 polymer ?
#
loop_
_entity_poly.entity_id
_entity_poly.type
_entity_poly.pdbx_seq_one_letter_code
_entity_poly.pdbx_strand_id
1 'polypeptide(L)'
;MAGHGGPGVRCGRLLVLVLAALCGGAADKAPSCHEVRTEFQIRQIGPLKLVPDVPTADSDLQICQQRAPTCCTKKMEESYQTAVRRERTQSIQALNFELKYMIVGHVTAFQEAFESLLRFAENHTTSLFETAYRAMAKEAVEPVKELFTDLSLYILGAETTVESAVLRFFDSLFPLVYSRLINPGITDLSEDYTECLRLTRQDINPFGHYSKDMVTELSKSLWASRMLSQALNMGTEVINTTEHAALTKECSKALVKMQYCPHCQGLTLIRPCVGYCLNVMRGCLASVSELDRQWREYISTLEYLTNEMSGSHDLELALLRIRNSVNEAILHAQLNGPQLSATVKTWKGVERMPRKVMNLWIQDFYILRPDICILSKKKCLDEMGKIMKRASLIIVG
;
A
#
# COMPACT_ATOMS: atom_id res chain seq x y z
N MET A 1 -0.73 83.77 -9.70
CA MET A 1 -0.91 84.28 -11.08
C MET A 1 -1.99 83.45 -11.75
N ALA A 2 -2.98 84.14 -12.33
CA ALA A 2 -4.04 83.76 -13.27
C ALA A 2 -4.38 82.25 -13.45
N GLY A 3 -5.63 81.77 -13.38
CA GLY A 3 -6.91 82.41 -13.69
C GLY A 3 -7.35 82.10 -15.12
N HIS A 4 -8.35 81.21 -15.27
CA HIS A 4 -9.33 81.08 -16.38
C HIS A 4 -10.23 79.88 -16.00
N GLY A 5 -11.56 79.85 -16.05
CA GLY A 5 -12.63 80.72 -16.54
C GLY A 5 -13.87 79.81 -16.69
N GLY A 6 -15.05 80.21 -16.17
CA GLY A 6 -16.31 79.43 -16.13
C GLY A 6 -16.99 79.19 -17.50
N PRO A 7 -18.30 78.88 -17.60
CA PRO A 7 -19.39 79.08 -16.62
C PRO A 7 -20.29 77.84 -16.37
N GLY A 8 -21.18 77.94 -15.38
CA GLY A 8 -22.19 76.93 -15.07
C GLY A 8 -23.54 77.14 -15.78
N VAL A 9 -24.42 76.14 -15.69
CA VAL A 9 -25.88 76.28 -15.81
C VAL A 9 -26.56 75.24 -14.91
N ARG A 10 -27.35 75.71 -13.94
CA ARG A 10 -28.45 74.96 -13.30
C ARG A 10 -29.74 75.32 -14.03
N CYS A 11 -30.46 74.35 -14.58
CA CYS A 11 -31.92 74.33 -14.82
C CYS A 11 -32.21 73.07 -15.67
N GLY A 12 -33.20 72.23 -15.43
CA GLY A 12 -34.33 72.31 -14.51
C GLY A 12 -35.08 70.98 -14.48
N ARG A 13 -35.91 70.84 -13.45
CA ARG A 13 -37.02 69.89 -13.40
C ARG A 13 -37.95 70.15 -14.58
N LEU A 14 -38.07 69.22 -15.53
CA LEU A 14 -39.32 68.91 -16.26
C LEU A 14 -39.08 67.73 -17.22
N LEU A 15 -39.48 66.52 -16.81
CA LEU A 15 -40.05 65.49 -17.70
C LEU A 15 -40.63 64.34 -16.85
N VAL A 16 -41.54 64.73 -15.95
CA VAL A 16 -42.65 63.87 -15.56
C VAL A 16 -43.66 63.97 -16.71
N LEU A 17 -44.20 62.83 -17.19
CA LEU A 17 -45.36 62.66 -18.10
C LEU A 17 -45.18 62.07 -19.52
N VAL A 18 -44.27 61.13 -19.82
CA VAL A 18 -44.44 60.30 -21.06
C VAL A 18 -43.97 58.83 -20.96
N LEU A 19 -44.18 58.14 -19.83
CA LEU A 19 -44.00 56.66 -19.78
C LEU A 19 -45.19 55.93 -19.13
N ALA A 20 -46.39 56.51 -19.20
CA ALA A 20 -47.64 55.88 -18.76
C ALA A 20 -48.41 55.18 -19.91
N ALA A 21 -47.81 55.00 -21.09
CA ALA A 21 -48.50 54.47 -22.28
C ALA A 21 -47.84 53.23 -22.91
N LEU A 22 -47.10 52.45 -22.11
CA LEU A 22 -46.65 51.09 -22.47
C LEU A 22 -47.13 50.07 -21.42
N CYS A 23 -48.34 50.24 -20.89
CA CYS A 23 -49.13 49.11 -20.35
C CYS A 23 -49.86 48.42 -21.51
N GLY A 24 -49.11 47.95 -22.51
CA GLY A 24 -49.59 46.96 -23.46
C GLY A 24 -49.60 45.61 -22.75
N GLY A 25 -50.78 45.06 -22.50
CA GLY A 25 -50.99 43.88 -21.69
C GLY A 25 -50.03 42.74 -22.01
N ALA A 26 -49.19 42.39 -21.04
CA ALA A 26 -48.73 41.02 -20.93
C ALA A 26 -49.99 40.18 -20.75
N ALA A 27 -50.32 39.37 -21.76
CA ALA A 27 -51.34 38.35 -21.60
C ALA A 27 -50.97 37.53 -20.36
N ASP A 28 -51.80 37.61 -19.32
CA ASP A 28 -51.72 36.77 -18.13
C ASP A 28 -51.85 35.32 -18.59
N LYS A 29 -50.72 34.68 -18.90
CA LYS A 29 -50.67 33.24 -19.07
C LYS A 29 -51.08 32.68 -17.71
N ALA A 30 -52.14 31.88 -17.69
CA ALA A 30 -52.59 31.21 -16.49
C ALA A 30 -51.38 30.55 -15.79
N PRO A 31 -51.21 30.74 -14.46
CA PRO A 31 -50.06 30.21 -13.74
C PRO A 31 -50.03 28.69 -13.91
N SER A 32 -48.95 28.18 -14.51
CA SER A 32 -48.80 26.76 -14.88
C SER A 32 -47.46 26.21 -14.42
N CYS A 33 -47.48 24.96 -13.95
CA CYS A 33 -46.27 24.22 -13.57
C CYS A 33 -45.74 23.33 -14.70
N HIS A 34 -46.17 23.57 -15.94
CA HIS A 34 -45.79 22.76 -17.10
C HIS A 34 -44.27 22.69 -17.30
N GLU A 35 -43.56 23.83 -17.22
CA GLU A 35 -42.09 23.86 -17.37
C GLU A 35 -41.38 23.04 -16.28
N VAL A 36 -41.89 23.10 -15.05
CA VAL A 36 -41.40 22.29 -13.92
C VAL A 36 -41.62 20.81 -14.20
N ARG A 37 -42.79 20.43 -14.73
CA ARG A 37 -43.09 19.04 -15.10
C ARG A 37 -42.16 18.54 -16.19
N THR A 38 -41.90 19.34 -17.22
CA THR A 38 -40.95 19.00 -18.29
C THR A 38 -39.55 18.78 -17.73
N GLU A 39 -39.04 19.69 -16.90
CA GLU A 39 -37.70 19.56 -16.31
C GLU A 39 -37.60 18.36 -15.36
N PHE A 40 -38.65 18.11 -14.57
CA PHE A 40 -38.76 16.95 -13.68
C PHE A 40 -38.71 15.62 -14.44
N GLN A 41 -39.28 15.59 -15.65
CA GLN A 41 -39.21 14.46 -16.58
C GLN A 41 -37.81 14.28 -17.16
N ILE A 42 -37.24 15.34 -17.75
CA ILE A 42 -35.95 15.30 -18.44
C ILE A 42 -34.85 14.81 -17.50
N ARG A 43 -34.84 15.29 -16.25
CA ARG A 43 -33.88 14.89 -15.22
C ARG A 43 -34.19 13.55 -14.54
N GLN A 44 -35.30 12.91 -14.90
CA GLN A 44 -35.74 11.64 -14.33
C GLN A 44 -35.75 11.68 -12.79
N ILE A 45 -36.38 12.72 -12.24
CA ILE A 45 -36.40 12.99 -10.78
C ILE A 45 -37.40 12.08 -10.08
N GLY A 46 -38.54 11.81 -10.72
CA GLY A 46 -39.56 10.92 -10.18
C GLY A 46 -40.81 10.84 -11.06
N PRO A 47 -41.90 10.23 -10.55
CA PRO A 47 -43.16 10.14 -11.26
C PRO A 47 -43.79 11.50 -11.54
N LEU A 48 -44.18 11.76 -12.79
CA LEU A 48 -44.74 13.06 -13.23
C LEU A 48 -46.04 13.47 -12.52
N LYS A 49 -46.80 12.48 -12.01
CA LYS A 49 -48.01 12.69 -11.20
C LYS A 49 -47.75 13.44 -9.89
N LEU A 50 -46.49 13.55 -9.45
CA LEU A 50 -46.12 14.32 -8.27
C LEU A 50 -46.10 15.83 -8.53
N VAL A 51 -45.99 16.24 -9.79
CA VAL A 51 -45.96 17.65 -10.19
C VAL A 51 -47.38 18.15 -10.35
N PRO A 52 -47.80 19.21 -9.65
CA PRO A 52 -49.13 19.81 -9.82
C PRO A 52 -49.26 20.44 -11.20
N ASP A 53 -50.48 20.58 -11.71
CA ASP A 53 -50.74 21.25 -13.00
C ASP A 53 -50.62 22.78 -12.89
N VAL A 54 -51.06 23.32 -11.75
CA VAL A 54 -51.07 24.75 -11.42
C VAL A 54 -50.40 24.98 -10.06
N PRO A 55 -49.78 26.16 -9.84
CA PRO A 55 -49.15 26.49 -8.56
C PRO A 55 -50.13 26.43 -7.38
N THR A 56 -49.71 25.81 -6.26
CA THR A 56 -50.52 25.67 -5.05
C THR A 56 -50.21 26.81 -4.06
N ALA A 57 -51.25 27.33 -3.40
CA ALA A 57 -51.14 28.40 -2.41
C ALA A 57 -50.71 27.92 -1.02
N ASP A 58 -50.91 26.63 -0.74
CA ASP A 58 -50.55 25.99 0.53
C ASP A 58 -49.56 24.86 0.27
N SER A 59 -48.48 24.81 1.05
CA SER A 59 -47.45 23.80 0.88
C SER A 59 -46.61 23.61 2.15
N ASP A 60 -46.62 22.39 2.70
CA ASP A 60 -45.80 21.95 3.85
C ASP A 60 -44.33 21.68 3.45
N LEU A 61 -43.70 22.59 2.71
CA LEU A 61 -42.32 22.44 2.23
C LEU A 61 -41.33 22.68 3.36
N GLN A 62 -40.37 21.76 3.52
CA GLN A 62 -39.38 21.84 4.59
C GLN A 62 -38.06 22.46 4.13
N ILE A 63 -37.73 22.35 2.84
CA ILE A 63 -36.45 22.80 2.28
C ILE A 63 -36.66 24.10 1.48
N CYS A 64 -37.60 24.08 0.56
CA CYS A 64 -37.95 25.16 -0.36
C CYS A 64 -39.01 26.08 0.26
N GLN A 65 -38.66 26.76 1.34
CA GLN A 65 -39.54 27.67 2.09
C GLN A 65 -39.80 29.02 1.38
N GLN A 66 -40.03 28.98 0.07
CA GLN A 66 -40.31 30.18 -0.71
C GLN A 66 -41.79 30.57 -0.56
N ARG A 67 -42.10 31.86 -0.74
CA ARG A 67 -43.47 32.37 -0.61
C ARG A 67 -44.37 31.74 -1.67
N ALA A 68 -45.55 31.28 -1.25
CA ALA A 68 -46.61 30.80 -2.14
C ALA A 68 -46.98 31.86 -3.20
N PRO A 69 -47.45 31.45 -4.39
CA PRO A 69 -47.77 30.07 -4.81
C PRO A 69 -46.55 29.28 -5.34
N THR A 70 -46.58 27.94 -5.25
CA THR A 70 -45.45 27.03 -5.58
C THR A 70 -45.85 25.86 -6.46
N CYS A 71 -44.93 25.39 -7.31
CA CYS A 71 -45.08 24.19 -8.15
C CYS A 71 -44.54 22.91 -7.49
N CYS A 72 -44.21 22.95 -6.20
CA CYS A 72 -43.63 21.82 -5.49
C CYS A 72 -44.54 21.28 -4.40
N THR A 73 -44.53 19.95 -4.25
CA THR A 73 -45.13 19.24 -3.12
C THR A 73 -44.04 18.64 -2.23
N LYS A 74 -44.39 18.25 -1.00
CA LYS A 74 -43.47 17.54 -0.09
C LYS A 74 -42.87 16.27 -0.73
N LYS A 75 -43.66 15.52 -1.50
CA LYS A 75 -43.19 14.33 -2.23
C LYS A 75 -42.20 14.69 -3.35
N MET A 76 -42.34 15.86 -3.95
CA MET A 76 -41.34 16.37 -4.90
C MET A 76 -40.03 16.71 -4.17
N GLU A 77 -40.06 17.33 -2.98
CA GLU A 77 -38.84 17.56 -2.18
C GLU A 77 -38.12 16.26 -1.81
N GLU A 78 -38.85 15.21 -1.45
CA GLU A 78 -38.29 13.87 -1.20
C GLU A 78 -37.64 13.27 -2.47
N SER A 79 -38.28 13.46 -3.63
CA SER A 79 -37.73 13.03 -4.93
C SER A 79 -36.47 13.84 -5.29
N TYR A 80 -36.47 15.15 -5.07
CA TYR A 80 -35.32 16.03 -5.27
C TYR A 80 -34.14 15.65 -4.37
N GLN A 81 -34.40 15.29 -3.11
CA GLN A 81 -33.37 14.79 -2.20
C GLN A 81 -32.71 13.51 -2.72
N THR A 82 -33.50 12.60 -3.29
CA THR A 82 -32.97 11.38 -3.91
C THR A 82 -32.17 11.71 -5.17
N ALA A 83 -32.68 12.61 -6.01
CA ALA A 83 -32.02 13.03 -7.23
C ALA A 83 -30.67 13.73 -6.97
N VAL A 84 -30.58 14.68 -6.03
CA VAL A 84 -29.29 15.33 -5.73
C VAL A 84 -28.27 14.32 -5.20
N ARG A 85 -28.68 13.33 -4.40
CA ARG A 85 -27.75 12.30 -3.90
C ARG A 85 -27.21 11.48 -5.07
N ARG A 86 -28.10 10.99 -5.94
CA ARG A 86 -27.71 10.23 -7.14
C ARG A 86 -26.78 11.02 -8.06
N GLU A 87 -27.19 12.23 -8.45
CA GLU A 87 -26.42 13.07 -9.38
C GLU A 87 -25.03 13.42 -8.83
N ARG A 88 -24.93 13.69 -7.52
CA ARG A 88 -23.64 14.02 -6.90
C ARG A 88 -22.73 12.81 -6.77
N THR A 89 -23.25 11.66 -6.36
CA THR A 89 -22.47 10.41 -6.36
C THR A 89 -21.95 10.11 -7.76
N GLN A 90 -22.80 10.17 -8.78
CA GLN A 90 -22.38 9.96 -10.18
C GLN A 90 -21.32 10.96 -10.63
N SER A 91 -21.43 12.23 -10.24
CA SER A 91 -20.44 13.26 -10.58
C SER A 91 -19.09 12.99 -9.92
N ILE A 92 -19.08 12.57 -8.64
CA ILE A 92 -17.85 12.22 -7.91
C ILE A 92 -17.17 11.01 -8.57
N GLN A 93 -17.95 9.95 -8.88
CA GLN A 93 -17.46 8.76 -9.56
C GLN A 93 -16.85 9.10 -10.93
N ALA A 94 -17.52 9.95 -11.71
CA ALA A 94 -17.03 10.38 -13.01
C ALA A 94 -15.71 11.18 -12.90
N LEU A 95 -15.59 12.08 -11.92
CA LEU A 95 -14.37 12.86 -11.68
C LEU A 95 -13.20 11.98 -11.20
N ASN A 96 -13.49 10.94 -10.42
CA ASN A 96 -12.47 10.03 -9.90
C ASN A 96 -12.08 8.92 -10.89
N PHE A 97 -12.82 8.75 -11.99
CA PHE A 97 -12.63 7.63 -12.91
C PHE A 97 -11.21 7.55 -13.47
N GLU A 98 -10.68 8.66 -14.00
CA GLU A 98 -9.33 8.69 -14.58
C GLU A 98 -8.25 8.41 -13.52
N LEU A 99 -8.37 9.03 -12.34
CA LEU A 99 -7.43 8.83 -11.24
C LEU A 99 -7.41 7.36 -10.76
N LYS A 100 -8.61 6.78 -10.59
CA LYS A 100 -8.77 5.38 -10.20
C LYS A 100 -8.19 4.44 -11.24
N TYR A 101 -8.49 4.67 -12.51
CA TYR A 101 -7.97 3.88 -13.62
C TYR A 101 -6.44 3.91 -13.66
N MET A 102 -5.85 5.10 -13.49
CA MET A 102 -4.41 5.30 -13.47
C MET A 102 -3.74 4.52 -12.31
N ILE A 103 -4.24 4.67 -11.08
CA ILE A 103 -3.62 4.03 -9.91
C ILE A 103 -3.75 2.51 -9.98
N VAL A 104 -4.93 2.00 -10.34
CA VAL A 104 -5.12 0.54 -10.51
C VAL A 104 -4.20 0.00 -11.60
N GLY A 105 -4.06 0.73 -12.72
CA GLY A 105 -3.12 0.37 -13.78
C GLY A 105 -1.67 0.28 -13.28
N HIS A 106 -1.21 1.23 -12.47
CA HIS A 106 0.13 1.20 -11.88
C HIS A 106 0.31 0.11 -10.84
N VAL A 107 -0.71 -0.18 -10.02
CA VAL A 107 -0.69 -1.33 -9.07
C VAL A 107 -0.46 -2.63 -9.84
N THR A 108 -1.26 -2.88 -10.89
CA THR A 108 -1.17 -4.10 -11.69
C THR A 108 0.17 -4.18 -12.42
N ALA A 109 0.60 -3.11 -13.08
CA ALA A 109 1.87 -3.09 -13.82
C ALA A 109 3.07 -3.31 -12.88
N PHE A 110 3.05 -2.70 -11.69
CA PHE A 110 4.09 -2.92 -10.68
C PHE A 110 4.12 -4.38 -10.23
N GLN A 111 2.95 -4.97 -9.97
CA GLN A 111 2.84 -6.36 -9.53
C GLN A 111 3.38 -7.34 -10.58
N GLU A 112 2.93 -7.21 -11.83
CA GLU A 112 3.39 -8.05 -12.93
C GLU A 112 4.91 -7.91 -13.16
N ALA A 113 5.45 -6.69 -13.03
CA ALA A 113 6.87 -6.43 -13.21
C ALA A 113 7.73 -7.13 -12.15
N PHE A 114 7.41 -7.00 -10.86
CA PHE A 114 8.24 -7.63 -9.82
C PHE A 114 8.10 -9.16 -9.83
N GLU A 115 6.91 -9.70 -10.12
CA GLU A 115 6.70 -11.15 -10.23
C GLU A 115 7.51 -11.74 -11.39
N SER A 116 7.51 -11.07 -12.55
CA SER A 116 8.33 -11.44 -13.70
C SER A 116 9.83 -11.39 -13.37
N LEU A 117 10.27 -10.35 -12.67
CA LEU A 117 11.65 -10.18 -12.26
C LEU A 117 12.12 -11.25 -11.27
N LEU A 118 11.30 -11.59 -10.27
CA LEU A 118 11.58 -12.68 -9.33
C LEU A 118 11.74 -14.02 -10.06
N ARG A 119 10.83 -14.33 -10.99
CA ARG A 119 10.91 -15.53 -11.82
C ARG A 119 12.16 -15.55 -12.67
N PHE A 120 12.58 -14.40 -13.22
CA PHE A 120 13.83 -14.30 -13.97
C PHE A 120 15.04 -14.58 -13.08
N ALA A 121 15.11 -13.95 -11.90
CA ALA A 121 16.21 -14.13 -10.95
C ALA A 121 16.26 -15.55 -10.38
N GLU A 122 15.12 -16.21 -10.17
CA GLU A 122 15.01 -17.62 -9.82
C GLU A 122 15.67 -18.50 -10.89
N ASN A 123 15.25 -18.37 -12.15
CA ASN A 123 15.83 -19.13 -13.26
C ASN A 123 17.32 -18.83 -13.43
N HIS A 124 17.73 -17.57 -13.25
CA HIS A 124 19.12 -17.15 -13.32
C HIS A 124 19.98 -17.82 -12.24
N THR A 125 19.44 -17.92 -11.02
CA THR A 125 20.11 -18.57 -9.89
C THR A 125 20.12 -20.09 -10.06
N THR A 126 19.03 -20.70 -10.51
CA THR A 126 18.96 -22.14 -10.82
C THR A 126 20.00 -22.53 -11.88
N SER A 127 20.15 -21.72 -12.93
CA SER A 127 21.13 -21.95 -13.99
C SER A 127 22.58 -22.00 -13.48
N LEU A 128 22.92 -21.29 -12.39
CA LEU A 128 24.24 -21.43 -11.74
C LEU A 128 24.51 -22.87 -11.34
N PHE A 129 23.53 -23.56 -10.76
CA PHE A 129 23.70 -24.93 -10.31
C PHE A 129 23.79 -25.90 -11.50
N GLU A 130 22.97 -25.69 -12.53
CA GLU A 130 23.01 -26.50 -13.76
C GLU A 130 24.33 -26.38 -14.53
N THR A 131 24.99 -25.22 -14.44
CA THR A 131 26.21 -24.94 -15.20
C THR A 131 27.49 -25.19 -14.40
N ALA A 132 27.58 -24.67 -13.18
CA ALA A 132 28.79 -24.69 -12.35
C ALA A 132 28.79 -25.80 -11.28
N TYR A 133 27.61 -26.18 -10.76
CA TYR A 133 27.49 -27.10 -9.62
C TYR A 133 26.62 -28.32 -9.93
N ARG A 134 26.80 -28.94 -11.10
CA ARG A 134 25.96 -30.02 -11.64
C ARG A 134 25.68 -31.16 -10.66
N ALA A 135 26.65 -31.51 -9.82
CA ALA A 135 26.54 -32.60 -8.85
C ALA A 135 25.48 -32.38 -7.76
N MET A 136 24.99 -31.15 -7.58
CA MET A 136 23.91 -30.81 -6.65
C MET A 136 22.74 -30.10 -7.33
N ALA A 137 22.72 -30.02 -8.66
CA ALA A 137 21.77 -29.18 -9.37
C ALA A 137 20.32 -29.61 -9.16
N LYS A 138 20.05 -30.92 -9.12
CA LYS A 138 18.70 -31.46 -8.92
C LYS A 138 18.16 -31.12 -7.52
N GLU A 139 18.99 -31.27 -6.50
CA GLU A 139 18.62 -31.02 -5.11
C GLU A 139 18.58 -29.52 -4.76
N ALA A 140 19.31 -28.68 -5.50
CA ALA A 140 19.34 -27.24 -5.29
C ALA A 140 18.11 -26.50 -5.85
N VAL A 141 17.31 -27.12 -6.74
CA VAL A 141 16.11 -26.50 -7.31
C VAL A 141 15.14 -26.04 -6.23
N GLU A 142 14.83 -26.91 -5.26
CA GLU A 142 13.81 -26.61 -4.25
C GLU A 142 14.24 -25.49 -3.30
N PRO A 143 15.46 -25.47 -2.72
CA PRO A 143 15.94 -24.33 -1.94
C PRO A 143 15.91 -23.00 -2.70
N VAL A 144 16.29 -22.98 -3.98
CA VAL A 144 16.25 -21.75 -4.79
C VAL A 144 14.80 -21.28 -4.96
N LYS A 145 13.89 -22.18 -5.35
CA LYS A 145 12.47 -21.86 -5.51
C LYS A 145 11.83 -21.37 -4.20
N GLU A 146 12.14 -22.01 -3.07
CA GLU A 146 11.65 -21.61 -1.75
C GLU A 146 12.12 -20.19 -1.40
N LEU A 147 13.40 -19.87 -1.64
CA LEU A 147 13.93 -18.51 -1.45
C LEU A 147 13.11 -17.49 -2.23
N PHE A 148 12.95 -17.64 -3.54
CA PHE A 148 12.24 -16.66 -4.37
C PHE A 148 10.74 -16.59 -4.04
N THR A 149 10.13 -17.70 -3.62
CA THR A 149 8.76 -17.72 -3.10
C THR A 149 8.64 -16.88 -1.82
N ASP A 150 9.55 -17.05 -0.87
CA ASP A 150 9.59 -16.25 0.36
C ASP A 150 9.80 -14.75 0.08
N LEU A 151 10.69 -14.40 -0.86
CA LEU A 151 10.90 -13.01 -1.26
C LEU A 151 9.65 -12.41 -1.91
N SER A 152 8.93 -13.17 -2.74
CA SER A 152 7.65 -12.76 -3.33
C SER A 152 6.60 -12.48 -2.24
N LEU A 153 6.43 -13.43 -1.32
CA LEU A 153 5.50 -13.31 -0.20
C LEU A 153 5.85 -12.11 0.69
N TYR A 154 7.13 -11.82 0.90
CA TYR A 154 7.57 -10.64 1.63
C TYR A 154 7.11 -9.33 0.97
N ILE A 155 7.28 -9.18 -0.35
CA ILE A 155 6.83 -7.99 -1.10
C ILE A 155 5.31 -7.86 -1.03
N LEU A 156 4.60 -8.99 -1.12
CA LEU A 156 3.13 -9.06 -1.04
C LEU A 156 2.57 -8.83 0.37
N GLY A 157 3.42 -8.67 1.39
CA GLY A 157 3.00 -8.26 2.73
C GLY A 157 2.96 -9.37 3.77
N ALA A 158 3.44 -10.59 3.49
CA ALA A 158 3.55 -11.64 4.48
C ALA A 158 4.47 -11.25 5.66
N GLU A 159 4.28 -11.89 6.81
CA GLU A 159 5.07 -11.66 8.04
C GLU A 159 6.46 -12.31 8.02
N THR A 160 6.82 -13.02 6.94
CA THR A 160 8.18 -13.54 6.76
C THR A 160 9.19 -12.40 6.68
N THR A 161 10.46 -12.64 7.02
CA THR A 161 11.53 -11.64 6.90
C THR A 161 12.54 -12.08 5.83
N VAL A 162 13.13 -11.10 5.14
CA VAL A 162 14.21 -11.33 4.17
C VAL A 162 15.37 -12.09 4.82
N GLU A 163 15.71 -11.74 6.06
CA GLU A 163 16.72 -12.45 6.83
C GLU A 163 16.36 -13.94 7.00
N SER A 164 15.14 -14.25 7.44
CA SER A 164 14.75 -15.65 7.64
C SER A 164 14.75 -16.46 6.33
N ALA A 165 14.31 -15.86 5.22
CA ALA A 165 14.29 -16.50 3.91
C ALA A 165 15.71 -16.84 3.41
N VAL A 166 16.61 -15.86 3.45
CA VAL A 166 18.01 -16.04 3.03
C VAL A 166 18.74 -17.03 3.94
N LEU A 167 18.53 -16.95 5.26
CA LEU A 167 19.17 -17.88 6.19
C LEU A 167 18.67 -19.32 6.01
N ARG A 168 17.36 -19.53 5.82
CA ARG A 168 16.80 -20.85 5.50
C ARG A 168 17.34 -21.41 4.19
N PHE A 169 17.51 -20.57 3.17
CA PHE A 169 18.15 -20.98 1.93
C PHE A 169 19.57 -21.50 2.18
N PHE A 170 20.40 -20.76 2.93
CA PHE A 170 21.76 -21.21 3.27
C PHE A 170 21.79 -22.42 4.21
N ASP A 171 20.82 -22.58 5.11
CA ASP A 171 20.65 -23.82 5.89
C ASP A 171 20.44 -25.01 4.98
N SER A 172 19.56 -24.87 3.97
CA SER A 172 19.25 -25.90 2.99
C SER A 172 20.41 -26.20 2.04
N LEU A 173 21.20 -25.19 1.71
CA LEU A 173 22.33 -25.31 0.78
C LEU A 173 23.55 -26.00 1.43
N PHE A 174 23.79 -25.81 2.73
CA PHE A 174 25.00 -26.29 3.37
C PHE A 174 25.20 -27.82 3.31
N PRO A 175 24.20 -28.68 3.60
CA PRO A 175 24.35 -30.11 3.46
C PRO A 175 24.74 -30.56 2.03
N LEU A 176 24.21 -29.88 1.01
CA LEU A 176 24.53 -30.14 -0.40
C LEU A 176 25.98 -29.79 -0.72
N VAL A 177 26.41 -28.59 -0.33
CA VAL A 177 27.80 -28.14 -0.50
C VAL A 177 28.77 -29.04 0.26
N TYR A 178 28.41 -29.42 1.49
CA TYR A 178 29.25 -30.27 2.32
C TYR A 178 29.43 -31.67 1.73
N SER A 179 28.34 -32.34 1.35
CA SER A 179 28.41 -33.71 0.80
C SER A 179 28.98 -33.76 -0.62
N ARG A 180 28.62 -32.81 -1.50
CA ARG A 180 28.99 -32.91 -2.92
C ARG A 180 30.33 -32.25 -3.25
N LEU A 181 30.75 -31.23 -2.50
CA LEU A 181 31.97 -30.45 -2.81
C LEU A 181 33.07 -30.56 -1.76
N ILE A 182 32.71 -30.51 -0.47
CA ILE A 182 33.71 -30.51 0.61
C ILE A 182 34.16 -31.94 0.94
N ASN A 183 33.21 -32.88 1.01
CA ASN A 183 33.46 -34.27 1.38
C ASN A 183 32.70 -35.25 0.46
N PRO A 184 33.10 -35.33 -0.83
CA PRO A 184 32.43 -36.15 -1.85
C PRO A 184 32.47 -37.66 -1.56
N GLY A 185 33.29 -38.11 -0.61
CA GLY A 185 33.34 -39.51 -0.17
C GLY A 185 32.13 -39.94 0.68
N ILE A 186 31.25 -39.02 1.08
CA ILE A 186 30.00 -39.34 1.77
C ILE A 186 28.86 -39.31 0.75
N THR A 187 28.52 -40.48 0.20
CA THR A 187 27.51 -40.60 -0.86
C THR A 187 26.07 -40.46 -0.36
N ASP A 188 25.80 -40.85 0.89
CA ASP A 188 24.49 -40.68 1.55
C ASP A 188 24.69 -40.12 2.96
N LEU A 189 24.34 -38.85 3.15
CA LEU A 189 24.18 -38.28 4.48
C LEU A 189 22.90 -38.87 5.09
N SER A 190 22.97 -39.47 6.28
CA SER A 190 21.76 -39.83 7.03
C SER A 190 20.92 -38.58 7.30
N GLU A 191 19.60 -38.72 7.37
CA GLU A 191 18.69 -37.59 7.64
C GLU A 191 19.10 -36.80 8.89
N ASP A 192 19.40 -37.50 9.99
CA ASP A 192 19.92 -36.92 11.23
C ASP A 192 21.20 -36.08 11.01
N TYR A 193 22.08 -36.51 10.11
CA TYR A 193 23.34 -35.83 9.85
C TYR A 193 23.16 -34.63 8.93
N THR A 194 22.22 -34.71 7.98
CA THR A 194 21.77 -33.56 7.18
C THR A 194 21.15 -32.49 8.07
N GLU A 195 20.29 -32.86 9.02
CA GLU A 195 19.67 -31.91 9.94
C GLU A 195 20.69 -31.30 10.90
N CYS A 196 21.63 -32.09 11.43
CA CYS A 196 22.75 -31.57 12.21
C CYS A 196 23.56 -30.52 11.44
N LEU A 197 23.83 -30.75 10.15
CA LEU A 197 24.51 -29.77 9.30
C LEU A 197 23.68 -28.49 9.18
N ARG A 198 22.37 -28.58 8.94
CA ARG A 198 21.49 -27.39 8.89
C ARG A 198 21.55 -26.59 10.19
N LEU A 199 21.34 -27.25 11.34
CA LEU A 199 21.29 -26.61 12.64
C LEU A 199 22.61 -25.98 13.08
N THR A 200 23.75 -26.55 12.65
CA THR A 200 25.09 -26.05 13.02
C THR A 200 25.66 -25.03 12.03
N ARG A 201 25.01 -24.82 10.88
CA ARG A 201 25.48 -23.92 9.81
C ARG A 201 25.79 -22.51 10.30
N GLN A 202 24.94 -21.93 11.15
CA GLN A 202 25.14 -20.58 11.68
C GLN A 202 26.38 -20.47 12.59
N ASP A 203 26.65 -21.51 13.38
CA ASP A 203 27.78 -21.54 14.30
C ASP A 203 29.10 -21.78 13.56
N ILE A 204 29.09 -22.65 12.55
CA ILE A 204 30.25 -23.01 11.74
C ILE A 204 30.58 -21.92 10.70
N ASN A 205 29.56 -21.20 10.24
CA ASN A 205 29.65 -20.15 9.22
C ASN A 205 30.41 -20.55 7.94
N PRO A 206 29.99 -21.63 7.25
CA PRO A 206 30.71 -22.17 6.08
C PRO A 206 30.80 -21.18 4.91
N PHE A 207 29.81 -20.30 4.80
CA PHE A 207 29.67 -19.32 3.73
C PHE A 207 30.29 -17.96 4.05
N GLY A 208 31.03 -17.82 5.16
CA GLY A 208 31.69 -16.55 5.49
C GLY A 208 30.72 -15.38 5.68
N HIS A 209 31.05 -14.22 5.13
CA HIS A 209 30.24 -13.00 5.24
C HIS A 209 29.09 -12.95 4.21
N TYR A 210 29.19 -13.68 3.11
CA TYR A 210 28.28 -13.61 1.96
C TYR A 210 26.80 -13.82 2.31
N SER A 211 26.50 -14.72 3.27
CA SER A 211 25.12 -14.93 3.72
C SER A 211 24.51 -13.69 4.38
N LYS A 212 25.29 -12.93 5.16
CA LYS A 212 24.84 -11.70 5.85
C LYS A 212 24.82 -10.50 4.92
N ASP A 213 25.78 -10.43 4.01
CA ASP A 213 25.85 -9.37 3.02
C ASP A 213 24.65 -9.45 2.06
N MET A 214 24.29 -10.67 1.64
CA MET A 214 23.08 -10.91 0.85
C MET A 214 21.81 -10.49 1.59
N VAL A 215 21.69 -10.76 2.90
CA VAL A 215 20.57 -10.23 3.73
C VAL A 215 20.55 -8.71 3.69
N THR A 216 21.70 -8.06 3.90
CA THR A 216 21.80 -6.60 3.99
C THR A 216 21.43 -5.92 2.68
N GLU A 217 21.89 -6.47 1.56
CA GLU A 217 21.60 -5.97 0.22
C GLU A 217 20.12 -6.15 -0.14
N LEU A 218 19.59 -7.37 0.01
CA LEU A 218 18.21 -7.67 -0.35
C LEU A 218 17.21 -6.94 0.54
N SER A 219 17.48 -6.79 1.83
CA SER A 219 16.52 -6.21 2.77
C SER A 219 16.09 -4.80 2.38
N LYS A 220 17.01 -3.98 1.85
CA LYS A 220 16.69 -2.59 1.51
C LYS A 220 15.86 -2.48 0.24
N SER A 221 16.27 -3.16 -0.84
CA SER A 221 15.53 -3.16 -2.12
C SER A 221 14.16 -3.81 -2.00
N LEU A 222 14.05 -4.92 -1.26
CA LEU A 222 12.77 -5.58 -1.01
C LEU A 222 11.87 -4.75 -0.10
N TRP A 223 12.43 -4.06 0.91
CA TRP A 223 11.65 -3.16 1.75
C TRP A 223 11.05 -2.01 0.94
N ALA A 224 11.85 -1.35 0.09
CA ALA A 224 11.36 -0.27 -0.77
C ALA A 224 10.23 -0.77 -1.70
N SER A 225 10.41 -1.95 -2.28
CA SER A 225 9.42 -2.60 -3.15
C SER A 225 8.12 -2.94 -2.41
N ARG A 226 8.22 -3.48 -1.19
CA ARG A 226 7.07 -3.77 -0.32
C ARG A 226 6.32 -2.48 0.05
N MET A 227 7.05 -1.43 0.44
CA MET A 227 6.44 -0.15 0.81
C MET A 227 5.74 0.50 -0.39
N LEU A 228 6.35 0.46 -1.58
CA LEU A 228 5.72 1.01 -2.78
C LEU A 228 4.45 0.24 -3.16
N SER A 229 4.49 -1.10 -3.11
CA SER A 229 3.30 -1.93 -3.32
C SER A 229 2.16 -1.58 -2.35
N GLN A 230 2.48 -1.47 -1.05
CA GLN A 230 1.51 -1.10 -0.02
C GLN A 230 0.96 0.31 -0.23
N ALA A 231 1.83 1.27 -0.56
CA ALA A 231 1.42 2.64 -0.84
C ALA A 231 0.48 2.73 -2.05
N LEU A 232 0.79 2.03 -3.15
CA LEU A 232 -0.08 2.01 -4.34
C LEU A 232 -1.46 1.41 -4.03
N ASN A 233 -1.50 0.30 -3.26
CA ASN A 233 -2.76 -0.30 -2.81
C ASN A 233 -3.58 0.63 -1.91
N MET A 234 -2.93 1.34 -0.98
CA MET A 234 -3.57 2.33 -0.11
C MET A 234 -4.22 3.46 -0.91
N GLY A 235 -3.60 3.92 -2.00
CA GLY A 235 -4.18 4.94 -2.88
C GLY A 235 -5.52 4.50 -3.47
N THR A 236 -5.61 3.23 -3.87
CA THR A 236 -6.86 2.63 -4.38
C THR A 236 -7.93 2.57 -3.29
N GLU A 237 -7.56 2.18 -2.07
CA GLU A 237 -8.46 2.11 -0.92
C GLU A 237 -9.02 3.49 -0.54
N VAL A 238 -8.16 4.51 -0.49
CA VAL A 238 -8.56 5.90 -0.17
C VAL A 238 -9.52 6.44 -1.23
N ILE A 239 -9.24 6.22 -2.51
CA ILE A 239 -10.14 6.66 -3.60
C ILE A 239 -11.48 5.94 -3.51
N ASN A 240 -11.48 4.63 -3.34
CA ASN A 240 -12.72 3.87 -3.19
C ASN A 240 -13.52 4.36 -1.98
N THR A 241 -12.87 4.64 -0.86
CA THR A 241 -13.54 5.11 0.37
C THR A 241 -14.12 6.51 0.20
N THR A 242 -13.36 7.43 -0.40
CA THR A 242 -13.80 8.82 -0.61
C THR A 242 -14.88 8.94 -1.69
N GLU A 243 -14.83 8.10 -2.72
CA GLU A 243 -15.86 7.99 -3.76
C GLU A 243 -17.24 7.60 -3.18
N HIS A 244 -17.25 6.79 -2.11
CA HIS A 244 -18.46 6.31 -1.44
C HIS A 244 -18.81 7.09 -0.17
N ALA A 245 -18.14 8.22 0.09
CA ALA A 245 -18.44 9.06 1.24
C ALA A 245 -19.90 9.55 1.19
N ALA A 246 -20.71 9.13 2.17
CA ALA A 246 -22.13 9.45 2.19
C ALA A 246 -22.36 10.96 2.40
N LEU A 247 -23.20 11.55 1.56
CA LEU A 247 -23.65 12.93 1.75
C LEU A 247 -24.52 13.04 3.01
N THR A 248 -24.18 13.98 3.89
CA THR A 248 -24.97 14.28 5.09
C THR A 248 -26.39 14.74 4.73
N LYS A 249 -27.32 14.63 5.68
CA LYS A 249 -28.70 15.11 5.49
C LYS A 249 -28.72 16.61 5.24
N GLU A 250 -27.86 17.35 5.92
CA GLU A 250 -27.68 18.80 5.83
C GLU A 250 -27.14 19.18 4.45
N CYS A 251 -26.13 18.47 3.95
CA CYS A 251 -25.63 18.64 2.58
C CYS A 251 -26.73 18.38 1.55
N SER A 252 -27.49 17.28 1.68
CA SER A 252 -28.58 16.97 0.75
C SER A 252 -29.64 18.08 0.73
N LYS A 253 -30.03 18.61 1.90
CA LYS A 253 -30.94 19.77 1.99
C LYS A 253 -30.36 21.01 1.31
N ALA A 254 -29.09 21.32 1.56
CA ALA A 254 -28.41 22.47 0.95
C ALA A 254 -28.32 22.34 -0.58
N LEU A 255 -28.06 21.14 -1.10
CA LEU A 255 -28.04 20.84 -2.53
C LEU A 255 -29.43 20.99 -3.15
N VAL A 256 -30.48 20.46 -2.52
CA VAL A 256 -31.86 20.67 -3.00
C VAL A 256 -32.19 22.17 -3.02
N LYS A 257 -31.82 22.89 -1.96
CA LYS A 257 -32.03 24.34 -1.85
C LYS A 257 -31.36 25.12 -2.98
N MET A 258 -30.14 24.73 -3.31
CA MET A 258 -29.34 25.35 -4.36
C MET A 258 -29.82 24.99 -5.77
N GLN A 259 -30.17 23.72 -6.00
CA GLN A 259 -30.34 23.17 -7.34
C GLN A 259 -31.81 23.13 -7.80
N TYR A 260 -32.75 22.83 -6.90
CA TYR A 260 -34.14 22.54 -7.29
C TYR A 260 -35.18 23.49 -6.69
N CYS A 261 -34.90 24.21 -5.60
CA CYS A 261 -35.88 25.17 -5.09
C CYS A 261 -36.27 26.29 -6.08
N PRO A 262 -35.41 26.77 -7.00
CA PRO A 262 -35.87 27.67 -8.06
C PRO A 262 -36.98 27.07 -8.94
N HIS A 263 -36.98 25.75 -9.15
CA HIS A 263 -38.02 25.07 -9.93
C HIS A 263 -39.38 25.18 -9.23
N CYS A 264 -39.42 25.28 -7.90
CA CYS A 264 -40.67 25.46 -7.16
C CYS A 264 -41.34 26.81 -7.46
N GLN A 265 -40.60 27.79 -7.97
CA GLN A 265 -41.12 29.08 -8.46
C GLN A 265 -41.28 29.12 -9.99
N GLY A 266 -41.16 27.98 -10.68
CA GLY A 266 -41.18 27.93 -12.14
C GLY A 266 -39.86 28.36 -12.81
N LEU A 267 -38.80 28.61 -12.03
CA LEU A 267 -37.51 29.07 -12.55
C LEU A 267 -36.59 27.88 -12.86
N THR A 268 -36.89 27.14 -13.92
CA THR A 268 -36.16 25.89 -14.30
C THR A 268 -34.86 26.14 -15.04
N LEU A 269 -34.70 27.32 -15.66
CA LEU A 269 -33.51 27.66 -16.46
C LEU A 269 -32.41 28.39 -15.68
N ILE A 270 -32.68 28.78 -14.42
CA ILE A 270 -31.72 29.54 -13.61
C ILE A 270 -30.72 28.60 -12.96
N ARG A 271 -29.43 28.88 -13.16
CA ARG A 271 -28.33 28.18 -12.49
C ARG A 271 -27.96 28.86 -11.17
N PRO A 272 -27.50 28.10 -10.15
CA PRO A 272 -27.01 28.70 -8.92
C PRO A 272 -25.76 29.56 -9.19
N CYS A 273 -25.63 30.66 -8.46
CA CYS A 273 -24.43 31.50 -8.50
C CYS A 273 -23.19 30.68 -8.15
N VAL A 274 -22.05 30.96 -8.80
CA VAL A 274 -20.78 30.24 -8.57
C VAL A 274 -20.39 30.25 -7.10
N GLY A 275 -20.43 31.42 -6.44
CA GLY A 275 -20.12 31.53 -5.01
C GLY A 275 -21.05 30.72 -4.12
N TYR A 276 -22.35 30.65 -4.44
CA TYR A 276 -23.31 29.84 -3.69
C TYR A 276 -23.03 28.35 -3.87
N CYS A 277 -22.76 27.93 -5.12
CA CYS A 277 -22.36 26.56 -5.44
C CYS A 277 -21.11 26.13 -4.67
N LEU A 278 -20.06 26.94 -4.72
CA LEU A 278 -18.81 26.63 -4.02
C LEU A 278 -19.02 26.51 -2.50
N ASN A 279 -19.83 27.38 -1.89
CA ASN A 279 -20.10 27.32 -0.45
C ASN A 279 -20.87 26.05 -0.05
N VAL A 280 -21.87 25.65 -0.83
CA VAL A 280 -22.60 24.39 -0.59
C VAL A 280 -21.67 23.19 -0.76
N MET A 281 -20.89 23.16 -1.84
CA MET A 281 -19.97 22.04 -2.11
C MET A 281 -18.86 21.92 -1.07
N ARG A 282 -18.31 23.02 -0.55
CA ARG A 282 -17.34 23.00 0.57
C ARG A 282 -17.93 22.35 1.82
N GLY A 283 -19.17 22.68 2.16
CA GLY A 283 -19.85 22.05 3.29
C GLY A 283 -20.11 20.56 3.07
N CYS A 284 -20.49 20.18 1.84
CA CYS A 284 -20.74 18.79 1.48
C CYS A 284 -19.49 17.91 1.47
N LEU A 285 -18.34 18.45 1.07
CA LEU A 285 -17.07 17.73 0.92
C LEU A 285 -16.09 18.00 2.06
N ALA A 286 -16.56 18.55 3.18
CA ALA A 286 -15.71 18.94 4.30
C ALA A 286 -14.88 17.76 4.83
N SER A 287 -15.49 16.59 5.04
CA SER A 287 -14.79 15.38 5.50
C SER A 287 -13.74 14.88 4.51
N VAL A 288 -13.98 14.99 3.20
CA VAL A 288 -13.00 14.62 2.17
C VAL A 288 -11.86 15.62 2.14
N SER A 289 -12.14 16.91 2.37
CA SER A 289 -11.12 17.96 2.37
C SER A 289 -10.11 17.85 3.52
N GLU A 290 -10.48 17.18 4.61
CA GLU A 290 -9.56 16.88 5.72
C GLU A 290 -8.39 15.99 5.28
N LEU A 291 -8.55 15.23 4.18
CA LEU A 291 -7.52 14.36 3.63
C LEU A 291 -6.51 15.09 2.73
N ASP A 292 -6.71 16.36 2.35
CA ASP A 292 -5.86 17.05 1.37
C ASP A 292 -4.38 17.05 1.79
N ARG A 293 -4.10 17.32 3.07
CA ARG A 293 -2.72 17.33 3.58
C ARG A 293 -2.09 15.94 3.52
N GLN A 294 -2.79 14.94 4.03
CA GLN A 294 -2.32 13.55 4.07
C GLN A 294 -2.16 12.98 2.66
N TRP A 295 -3.02 13.38 1.72
CA TRP A 295 -2.92 12.99 0.32
C TRP A 295 -1.67 13.58 -0.35
N ARG A 296 -1.31 14.83 -0.05
CA ARG A 296 -0.05 15.43 -0.53
C ARG A 296 1.18 14.76 0.06
N GLU A 297 1.15 14.43 1.34
CA GLU A 297 2.21 13.66 2.02
C GLU A 297 2.35 12.25 1.42
N TYR A 298 1.22 11.62 1.09
CA TYR A 298 1.17 10.34 0.38
C TYR A 298 1.82 10.41 -1.00
N ILE A 299 1.50 11.42 -1.82
CA ILE A 299 2.13 11.63 -3.13
C ILE A 299 3.65 11.80 -2.98
N SER A 300 4.09 12.59 -2.00
CA SER A 300 5.52 12.80 -1.72
C SER A 300 6.21 11.49 -1.31
N THR A 301 5.50 10.62 -0.60
CA THR A 301 6.01 9.29 -0.20
C THR A 301 6.15 8.35 -1.39
N LEU A 302 5.18 8.37 -2.33
CA LEU A 302 5.30 7.61 -3.59
C LEU A 302 6.51 8.07 -4.40
N GLU A 303 6.73 9.38 -4.53
CA GLU A 303 7.89 9.95 -5.22
C GLU A 303 9.21 9.54 -4.55
N TYR A 304 9.27 9.60 -3.21
CA TYR A 304 10.44 9.12 -2.47
C TYR A 304 10.71 7.63 -2.73
N LEU A 305 9.71 6.76 -2.61
CA LEU A 305 9.87 5.32 -2.78
C LEU A 305 10.28 4.94 -4.21
N THR A 306 9.69 5.60 -5.21
CA THR A 306 10.06 5.39 -6.63
C THR A 306 11.50 5.83 -6.92
N ASN A 307 11.94 6.96 -6.34
CA ASN A 307 13.33 7.40 -6.44
C ASN A 307 14.30 6.41 -5.80
N GLU A 308 13.99 5.92 -4.59
CA GLU A 308 14.82 4.91 -3.90
C GLU A 308 14.96 3.62 -4.73
N MET A 309 13.85 3.14 -5.32
CA MET A 309 13.84 1.95 -6.18
C MET A 309 14.55 2.15 -7.51
N SER A 310 14.60 3.37 -8.04
CA SER A 310 15.37 3.69 -9.26
C SER A 310 16.87 3.92 -9.00
N GLY A 311 17.25 4.05 -7.72
CA GLY A 311 18.59 4.45 -7.30
C GLY A 311 19.26 3.41 -6.41
N SER A 312 19.44 3.73 -5.13
CA SER A 312 20.20 2.93 -4.16
C SER A 312 19.57 1.59 -3.80
N HIS A 313 18.27 1.44 -4.01
CA HIS A 313 17.48 0.28 -3.61
C HIS A 313 16.81 -0.39 -4.82
N ASP A 314 17.53 -0.43 -5.94
CA ASP A 314 17.14 -1.14 -7.16
C ASP A 314 16.90 -2.62 -6.87
N LEU A 315 15.68 -3.07 -7.16
CA LEU A 315 15.25 -4.45 -6.94
C LEU A 315 15.84 -5.40 -7.98
N GLU A 316 15.93 -4.99 -9.24
CA GLU A 316 16.49 -5.80 -10.32
C GLU A 316 17.96 -6.11 -10.03
N LEU A 317 18.75 -5.07 -9.73
CA LEU A 317 20.16 -5.26 -9.41
C LEU A 317 20.35 -6.15 -8.18
N ALA A 318 19.56 -5.95 -7.12
CA ALA A 318 19.66 -6.76 -5.91
C ALA A 318 19.31 -8.24 -6.16
N LEU A 319 18.25 -8.53 -6.92
CA LEU A 319 17.83 -9.89 -7.23
C LEU A 319 18.80 -10.60 -8.18
N LEU A 320 19.35 -9.89 -9.17
CA LEU A 320 20.35 -10.47 -10.09
C LEU A 320 21.67 -10.81 -9.38
N ARG A 321 22.04 -10.04 -8.36
CA ARG A 321 23.26 -10.29 -7.56
C ARG A 321 23.18 -11.54 -6.69
N ILE A 322 21.98 -12.06 -6.42
CA ILE A 322 21.79 -13.31 -5.68
C ILE A 322 22.67 -14.43 -6.26
N ARG A 323 22.65 -14.61 -7.58
CA ARG A 323 23.46 -15.63 -8.25
C ARG A 323 24.94 -15.52 -7.91
N ASN A 324 25.49 -14.31 -7.97
CA ASN A 324 26.91 -14.07 -7.69
C ASN A 324 27.21 -14.27 -6.20
N SER A 325 26.36 -13.76 -5.30
CA SER A 325 26.50 -13.96 -3.85
C SER A 325 26.46 -15.44 -3.47
N VAL A 326 25.59 -16.24 -4.09
CA VAL A 326 25.55 -17.69 -3.92
C VAL A 326 26.81 -18.36 -4.45
N ASN A 327 27.30 -17.96 -5.62
CA ASN A 327 28.55 -18.49 -6.19
C ASN A 327 29.75 -18.24 -5.26
N GLU A 328 29.94 -17.01 -4.81
CA GLU A 328 31.05 -16.64 -3.92
C GLU A 328 30.96 -17.33 -2.56
N ALA A 329 29.74 -17.49 -2.02
CA ALA A 329 29.51 -18.27 -0.81
C ALA A 329 29.96 -19.73 -0.97
N ILE A 330 29.59 -20.38 -2.08
CA ILE A 330 29.97 -21.77 -2.35
C ILE A 330 31.49 -21.88 -2.53
N LEU A 331 32.11 -20.99 -3.30
CA LEU A 331 33.57 -20.95 -3.48
C LEU A 331 34.30 -20.76 -2.15
N HIS A 332 33.82 -19.87 -1.29
CA HIS A 332 34.38 -19.68 0.04
C HIS A 332 34.31 -20.96 0.89
N ALA A 333 33.17 -21.67 0.85
CA ALA A 333 33.01 -22.92 1.57
C ALA A 333 33.95 -24.03 1.02
N GLN A 334 34.16 -24.09 -0.30
CA GLN A 334 35.09 -25.03 -0.92
C GLN A 334 36.55 -24.75 -0.51
N LEU A 335 36.98 -23.49 -0.56
CA LEU A 335 38.33 -23.08 -0.18
C LEU A 335 38.65 -23.42 1.28
N ASN A 336 37.66 -23.33 2.16
CA ASN A 336 37.78 -23.65 3.59
C ASN A 336 37.40 -25.11 3.92
N GLY A 337 37.17 -25.96 2.91
CA GLY A 337 36.66 -27.32 3.05
C GLY A 337 37.39 -28.22 4.08
N PRO A 338 38.74 -28.25 4.12
CA PRO A 338 39.47 -29.03 5.11
C PRO A 338 39.19 -28.61 6.56
N GLN A 339 39.15 -27.30 6.83
CA GLN A 339 38.84 -26.74 8.15
C GLN A 339 37.39 -27.02 8.54
N LEU A 340 36.46 -26.87 7.59
CA LEU A 340 35.04 -27.15 7.79
C LEU A 340 34.81 -28.64 8.10
N SER A 341 35.47 -29.55 7.38
CA SER A 341 35.41 -30.99 7.62
C SER A 341 35.92 -31.37 9.02
N ALA A 342 37.03 -30.77 9.47
CA ALA A 342 37.53 -30.98 10.82
C ALA A 342 36.53 -30.48 11.87
N THR A 343 35.97 -29.30 11.66
CA THR A 343 35.00 -28.67 12.56
C THR A 343 33.73 -29.53 12.67
N VAL A 344 33.10 -29.90 11.56
CA VAL A 344 31.90 -30.75 11.55
C VAL A 344 32.14 -32.11 12.24
N LYS A 345 33.31 -32.73 12.06
CA LYS A 345 33.67 -33.98 12.75
C LYS A 345 33.71 -33.81 14.28
N THR A 346 34.23 -32.68 14.77
CA THR A 346 34.24 -32.39 16.22
C THR A 346 32.82 -32.23 16.78
N TRP A 347 31.93 -31.53 16.07
CA TRP A 347 30.52 -31.39 16.45
C TRP A 347 29.77 -32.72 16.53
N LYS A 348 30.01 -33.63 15.57
CA LYS A 348 29.46 -34.99 15.61
C LYS A 348 29.97 -35.80 16.82
N GLY A 349 31.22 -35.56 17.23
CA GLY A 349 31.79 -36.16 18.45
C GLY A 349 31.08 -35.69 19.72
N VAL A 350 30.64 -34.43 19.75
CA VAL A 350 29.86 -33.86 20.86
C VAL A 350 28.43 -34.41 20.89
N GLU A 351 27.78 -34.57 19.74
CA GLU A 351 26.42 -35.11 19.64
C GLU A 351 26.34 -36.62 19.95
N ARG A 352 27.41 -37.38 19.68
CA ARG A 352 27.52 -38.81 20.03
C ARG A 352 27.91 -39.09 21.48
N MET A 353 28.11 -38.07 22.31
CA MET A 353 28.35 -38.31 23.74
C MET A 353 27.13 -38.97 24.39
N PRO A 354 27.29 -40.08 25.14
CA PRO A 354 26.17 -40.73 25.80
C PRO A 354 25.43 -39.74 26.69
N ARG A 355 24.10 -39.69 26.59
CA ARG A 355 23.23 -38.77 27.36
C ARG A 355 23.51 -38.79 28.88
N LYS A 356 23.99 -39.93 29.41
CA LYS A 356 24.46 -40.07 30.80
C LYS A 356 25.74 -39.28 31.09
N VAL A 357 26.70 -39.28 30.17
CA VAL A 357 27.94 -38.49 30.28
C VAL A 357 27.62 -37.01 30.14
N MET A 358 26.77 -36.62 29.19
CA MET A 358 26.31 -35.23 29.07
C MET A 358 25.60 -34.72 30.35
N ASN A 359 24.75 -35.54 30.99
CA ASN A 359 24.08 -35.17 32.24
C ASN A 359 25.00 -35.16 33.47
N LEU A 360 25.98 -36.07 33.54
CA LEU A 360 27.00 -36.09 34.60
C LEU A 360 27.91 -34.85 34.51
N TRP A 361 28.31 -34.45 33.31
CA TRP A 361 29.12 -33.25 33.10
C TRP A 361 28.34 -31.95 33.32
N ILE A 362 27.05 -31.92 32.99
CA ILE A 362 26.16 -30.80 33.33
C ILE A 362 26.03 -30.69 34.86
N GLN A 363 25.83 -31.79 35.59
CA GLN A 363 25.78 -31.77 37.06
C GLN A 363 27.10 -31.30 37.71
N ASP A 364 28.26 -31.74 37.22
CA ASP A 364 29.56 -31.29 37.73
C ASP A 364 29.85 -29.81 37.41
N PHE A 365 29.32 -29.28 36.30
CA PHE A 365 29.41 -27.87 35.94
C PHE A 365 28.53 -26.97 36.83
N TYR A 366 27.35 -27.46 37.23
CA TYR A 366 26.45 -26.77 38.16
C TYR A 366 27.03 -26.64 39.59
N ILE A 367 27.92 -27.55 40.00
CA ILE A 367 28.48 -27.58 41.36
C ILE A 367 29.67 -26.60 41.54
N LEU A 368 30.39 -26.25 40.47
CA LEU A 368 31.64 -25.47 40.56
C LEU A 368 31.50 -23.95 40.34
N ARG A 369 30.43 -23.45 39.70
CA ARG A 369 30.21 -22.00 39.48
C ARG A 369 28.71 -21.68 39.29
N PRO A 370 27.99 -21.24 40.35
CA PRO A 370 26.56 -20.93 40.27
C PRO A 370 26.23 -19.66 39.44
N ASP A 371 27.24 -18.83 39.15
CA ASP A 371 27.03 -17.45 38.67
C ASP A 371 26.94 -17.33 37.14
N ILE A 372 26.96 -18.45 36.40
CA ILE A 372 26.93 -18.48 34.93
C ILE A 372 25.55 -18.96 34.44
N CYS A 373 24.50 -18.39 34.99
CA CYS A 373 23.22 -18.32 34.28
C CYS A 373 23.26 -17.03 33.44
N ILE A 374 22.71 -17.06 32.22
CA ILE A 374 22.70 -15.94 31.24
C ILE A 374 23.93 -15.89 30.32
N LEU A 375 24.30 -16.99 29.67
CA LEU A 375 25.11 -16.90 28.45
C LEU A 375 24.50 -17.78 27.35
N SER A 376 24.42 -17.25 26.13
CA SER A 376 23.89 -17.99 24.98
C SER A 376 24.71 -19.26 24.73
N LYS A 377 24.07 -20.26 24.10
CA LYS A 377 24.63 -21.60 23.79
C LYS A 377 26.07 -21.54 23.26
N LYS A 378 26.40 -20.52 22.47
CA LYS A 378 27.73 -20.23 21.91
C LYS A 378 28.81 -19.91 22.96
N LYS A 379 28.50 -19.10 23.98
CA LYS A 379 29.46 -18.77 25.05
C LYS A 379 29.70 -19.94 26.00
N CYS A 380 28.70 -20.80 26.17
CA CYS A 380 28.84 -22.03 26.95
C CYS A 380 29.81 -23.01 26.25
N LEU A 381 29.69 -23.16 24.93
CA LEU A 381 30.59 -23.99 24.12
C LEU A 381 32.02 -23.44 24.04
N ASP A 382 32.20 -22.11 23.92
CA ASP A 382 33.53 -21.48 23.93
C ASP A 382 34.23 -21.63 25.28
N GLU A 383 33.52 -21.51 26.41
CA GLU A 383 34.08 -21.74 27.74
C GLU A 383 34.40 -23.22 27.98
N MET A 384 33.57 -24.15 27.50
CA MET A 384 33.91 -25.58 27.51
C MET A 384 35.17 -25.88 26.70
N GLY A 385 35.36 -25.23 25.54
CA GLY A 385 36.58 -25.36 24.74
C GLY A 385 37.85 -24.87 25.47
N LYS A 386 37.76 -23.79 26.26
CA LYS A 386 38.86 -23.29 27.09
C LYS A 386 39.15 -24.20 28.29
N ILE A 387 38.12 -24.77 28.90
CA ILE A 387 38.24 -25.71 30.03
C ILE A 387 38.87 -27.03 29.57
N MET A 388 38.49 -27.57 28.41
CA MET A 388 39.10 -28.78 27.86
C MET A 388 40.57 -28.58 27.44
N LYS A 389 40.94 -27.39 26.97
CA LYS A 389 42.36 -27.03 26.74
C LYS A 389 43.18 -26.96 28.04
N ARG A 390 42.58 -26.51 29.15
CA ARG A 390 43.25 -26.55 30.47
C ARG A 390 43.34 -27.96 31.05
N ALA A 391 42.33 -28.79 30.88
CA ALA A 391 42.33 -30.17 31.35
C ALA A 391 43.36 -31.05 30.61
N SER A 392 43.56 -30.82 29.31
CA SER A 392 44.59 -31.52 28.53
C SER A 392 46.03 -31.14 28.92
N LEU A 393 46.25 -29.92 29.46
CA LEU A 393 47.53 -29.50 30.04
C LEU A 393 47.82 -30.12 31.41
N ILE A 394 46.80 -30.58 32.14
CA ILE A 394 46.93 -31.21 33.48
C ILE A 394 47.13 -32.72 33.37
N ILE A 395 46.78 -33.33 32.24
CA ILE A 395 46.88 -34.79 32.02
C ILE A 395 48.23 -35.17 31.38
N VAL A 396 48.97 -34.21 30.83
CA VAL A 396 50.25 -34.44 30.10
C VAL A 396 51.48 -33.85 30.83
N GLY A 397 51.29 -33.22 32.00
CA GLY A 397 52.37 -32.83 32.93
C GLY A 397 52.10 -33.43 34.29
#